data_AF-A0A7Z9I667-F1
#
_entry.id   AF-A0A7Z9I667-F1
#
_cell.length_a   1.000
_cell.length_b   1.000
_cell.length_c   1.000
_cell.angle_alpha   90.00
_cell.angle_beta   90.00
_cell.angle_gamma   90.00
#
_symmetry.space_group_name_H-M   'P 1'
#
loop_
_entity.id
_entity.type
_entity.pdbx_description
1 polymer ?
#
loop_
_entity_poly.entity_id
_entity_poly.type
_entity_poly.pdbx_seq_one_letter_code
_entity_poly.pdbx_strand_id
1 'polypeptide(L)'
;FCLASITDYFDGYIARIRNEITNFGTFLDPIADKLLVAAVILILTSKKIIVDWETIPALIILLREIIVSGLREYLAGIKVSVPVTRIAKFKTAIQLIALALLILSESQITILPIILIGKIALWVAGILTLYTGLDYLRSGLRHL
;
A
#
# COMPACT_ATOMS: atom_id res chain seq x y z
N PHE A 1 -8.77 10.20 -0.45
CA PHE A 1 -7.44 9.54 -0.61
C PHE A 1 -6.32 10.53 -0.40
N CYS A 2 -5.99 11.44 -1.33
CA CYS A 2 -4.91 12.41 -1.12
C CYS A 2 -5.09 13.26 0.14
N LEU A 3 -6.30 13.79 0.40
CA LEU A 3 -6.59 14.50 1.65
C LEU A 3 -6.44 13.60 2.88
N ALA A 4 -6.91 12.36 2.83
CA ALA A 4 -6.76 11.40 3.93
C ALA A 4 -5.28 11.07 4.21
N SER A 5 -4.48 10.83 3.17
CA SER A 5 -3.03 10.59 3.28
C SER A 5 -2.28 11.82 3.80
N ILE A 6 -2.74 13.03 3.46
CA ILE A 6 -2.19 14.28 4.01
C ILE A 6 -2.57 14.42 5.48
N THR A 7 -3.83 14.16 5.83
CA THR A 7 -4.30 14.22 7.22
C THR A 7 -3.58 13.22 8.11
N ASP A 8 -3.40 11.97 7.67
CA ASP A 8 -2.62 10.94 8.39
C ASP A 8 -1.17 11.39 8.65
N TYR A 9 -0.55 12.01 7.64
CA TYR A 9 0.79 12.56 7.79
C TYR A 9 0.83 13.68 8.85
N PHE A 10 -0.17 14.56 8.87
CA PHE A 10 -0.26 15.64 9.85
C PHE A 10 -0.60 15.15 11.25
N ASP A 11 -1.52 14.21 11.41
CA ASP A 11 -1.87 13.63 12.71
C ASP A 11 -0.65 12.89 13.31
N GLY A 12 0.07 12.13 12.49
CA GLY A 12 1.33 11.50 12.88
C GLY A 12 2.48 12.47 13.17
N TYR A 13 2.48 13.67 12.59
CA TYR A 13 3.44 14.74 12.86
C TYR A 13 3.13 15.47 14.18
N ILE A 14 1.86 15.81 14.40
CA ILE A 14 1.39 16.47 15.61
C ILE A 14 1.56 15.56 16.83
N ALA A 15 1.25 14.26 16.72
CA ALA A 15 1.45 13.28 17.79
C ALA A 15 2.94 13.16 18.20
N ARG A 16 3.85 13.23 17.23
CA ARG A 16 5.31 13.21 17.48
C ARG A 16 5.83 14.47 18.16
N ILE A 17 5.30 15.64 17.80
CA ILE A 17 5.67 16.91 18.45
C ILE A 17 5.11 16.96 19.88
N ARG A 18 3.92 16.40 20.11
CA ARG A 18 3.27 16.38 21.41
C ARG A 18 3.71 15.25 22.35
N ASN A 19 4.53 14.31 21.88
CA ASN A 19 4.87 13.07 22.62
C ASN A 19 3.63 12.27 23.07
N GLU A 20 2.48 12.45 22.42
CA GLU A 20 1.22 11.74 22.71
C GLU A 20 1.11 10.47 21.86
N ILE A 21 2.19 9.68 21.81
CA ILE A 21 2.20 8.40 21.11
C ILE A 21 1.57 7.35 22.03
N THR A 22 0.34 6.95 21.71
CA THR A 22 -0.34 5.87 22.45
C THR A 22 -0.05 4.51 21.82
N ASN A 23 0.10 3.48 22.65
CA ASN A 23 0.29 2.10 22.19
C ASN A 23 -0.86 1.64 21.29
N PHE A 24 -2.08 2.09 21.56
CA PHE A 24 -3.27 1.78 20.77
C PHE A 24 -3.24 2.47 19.40
N GLY A 25 -2.88 3.76 19.33
CA GLY A 25 -2.73 4.48 18.06
C GLY A 25 -1.65 3.88 17.17
N THR A 26 -0.53 3.46 17.77
CA THR A 26 0.59 2.84 17.02
C THR A 26 0.22 1.47 16.46
N PHE A 27 -0.73 0.77 17.09
CA PHE A 27 -1.28 -0.49 16.59
C PHE A 27 -2.32 -0.28 15.46
N LEU A 28 -3.17 0.75 15.58
CA LEU A 28 -4.22 1.02 14.58
C LEU A 28 -3.70 1.62 13.27
N ASP A 29 -2.65 2.43 13.34
CA ASP A 29 -2.10 3.17 12.19
C ASP A 29 -1.74 2.24 11.00
N PRO A 30 -1.00 1.13 11.17
CA PRO A 30 -0.72 0.20 10.08
C PRO A 30 -1.94 -0.60 9.61
N ILE A 31 -3.02 -0.68 10.40
CA ILE A 31 -4.25 -1.39 10.02
C ILE A 31 -5.10 -0.48 9.14
N ALA A 32 -5.25 0.79 9.54
CA ALA A 32 -5.97 1.80 8.79
C ALA A 32 -5.38 1.98 7.37
N ASP A 33 -4.05 2.04 7.27
CA ASP A 33 -3.33 2.14 5.99
C ASP A 33 -3.74 1.02 5.00
N LYS A 34 -3.75 -0.23 5.46
CA LYS A 34 -4.07 -1.41 4.62
C LYS A 34 -5.54 -1.45 4.24
N LEU A 35 -6.42 -1.12 5.18
CA LEU A 35 -7.86 -1.04 4.93
C LEU A 35 -8.17 0.05 3.90
N LEU A 36 -7.48 1.19 3.97
CA LEU A 36 -7.64 2.28 3.01
C LEU A 36 -7.25 1.82 1.60
N VAL A 37 -6.07 1.21 1.43
CA VAL A 37 -5.64 0.68 0.13
C VAL A 37 -6.64 -0.35 -0.40
N ALA A 38 -7.09 -1.28 0.45
CA ALA A 38 -8.03 -2.31 0.06
C ALA A 38 -9.39 -1.74 -0.36
N ALA A 39 -9.93 -0.79 0.41
CA ALA A 39 -11.17 -0.11 0.10
C ALA A 39 -11.08 0.64 -1.23
N VAL A 40 -9.96 1.34 -1.48
CA VAL A 40 -9.73 2.05 -2.75
C VAL A 40 -9.71 1.09 -3.93
N ILE A 41 -8.96 -0.01 -3.86
CA ILE A 41 -8.91 -1.02 -4.92
C ILE A 41 -10.32 -1.59 -5.18
N LEU A 42 -11.08 -1.90 -4.13
CA LEU A 42 -12.43 -2.44 -4.23
C LEU A 42 -13.38 -1.45 -4.91
N ILE A 43 -13.34 -0.17 -4.52
CA ILE A 43 -14.16 0.90 -5.13
C ILE A 43 -13.79 1.08 -6.60
N LEU A 44 -12.50 1.17 -6.94
CA LEU A 44 -12.03 1.31 -8.32
C LEU A 44 -12.41 0.12 -9.20
N THR A 45 -12.45 -1.09 -8.63
CA THR A 45 -12.94 -2.30 -9.30
C THR A 45 -14.46 -2.23 -9.51
N SER A 46 -15.22 -1.84 -8.48
CA SER A 46 -16.68 -1.66 -8.58
C SER A 46 -17.07 -0.59 -9.60
N LYS A 47 -16.25 0.44 -9.77
CA LYS A 47 -16.42 1.52 -10.76
C LYS A 47 -15.98 1.14 -12.17
N LYS A 48 -15.54 -0.11 -12.39
CA LYS A 48 -15.00 -0.64 -13.65
C LYS A 48 -13.76 0.12 -14.18
N ILE A 49 -13.01 0.78 -13.28
CA ILE A 49 -11.74 1.43 -13.63
C ILE A 49 -10.62 0.38 -13.65
N ILE A 50 -10.61 -0.49 -12.63
CA ILE A 50 -9.79 -1.70 -12.59
C ILE A 50 -10.67 -2.86 -13.07
N VAL A 51 -10.41 -3.35 -14.28
CA VAL A 51 -11.18 -4.42 -14.94
C VAL A 51 -10.23 -5.41 -15.58
N ASP A 52 -10.74 -6.58 -15.99
CA ASP A 52 -10.01 -7.60 -16.74
C ASP A 52 -8.63 -7.92 -16.15
N TRP A 53 -7.57 -7.63 -16.89
CA TRP A 53 -6.19 -7.99 -16.54
C TRP A 53 -5.63 -7.12 -15.41
N GLU A 54 -6.13 -5.89 -15.25
CA GLU A 54 -5.71 -4.95 -14.20
C GLU A 54 -6.15 -5.40 -12.79
N THR A 55 -7.10 -6.34 -12.70
CA THR A 55 -7.46 -6.97 -11.42
C THR A 55 -6.32 -7.81 -10.84
N ILE A 56 -5.43 -8.33 -11.70
CA ILE A 56 -4.28 -9.16 -11.30
C ILE A 56 -3.29 -8.37 -10.43
N PRO A 57 -2.70 -7.23 -10.88
CA PRO A 57 -1.79 -6.46 -10.06
C PRO A 57 -2.46 -5.91 -8.79
N ALA A 58 -3.75 -5.57 -8.85
CA ALA A 58 -4.52 -5.14 -7.68
C ALA A 58 -4.63 -6.24 -6.62
N LEU A 59 -4.92 -7.48 -7.04
CA LEU A 59 -4.97 -8.65 -6.16
C LEU A 59 -3.60 -8.97 -5.55
N ILE A 60 -2.53 -8.89 -6.36
CA ILE A 60 -1.15 -9.10 -5.88
C ILE A 60 -0.81 -8.09 -4.77
N ILE A 61 -1.19 -6.82 -4.95
CA ILE A 61 -0.97 -5.77 -3.94
C ILE A 61 -1.68 -6.12 -2.64
N LEU A 62 -2.98 -6.44 -2.72
CA LEU A 62 -3.81 -6.81 -1.57
C LEU A 62 -3.26 -8.01 -0.79
N LEU A 63 -3.03 -9.13 -1.48
CA LEU A 63 -2.54 -10.36 -0.85
C LEU A 63 -1.20 -10.14 -0.17
N ARG A 64 -0.29 -9.43 -0.83
CA ARG A 64 1.03 -9.13 -0.27
C ARG A 64 0.92 -8.26 0.97
N GLU A 65 0.06 -7.24 0.97
CA GLU A 65 -0.10 -6.36 2.13
C GLU A 65 -0.52 -7.13 3.38
N ILE A 66 -1.36 -8.15 3.24
CA ILE A 66 -1.76 -9.03 4.35
C ILE A 66 -0.60 -9.96 4.73
N ILE A 67 -0.05 -10.72 3.78
CA ILE A 67 0.98 -11.75 4.04
C ILE A 67 2.24 -11.16 4.67
N VAL A 68 2.80 -10.09 4.08
CA VAL A 68 4.05 -9.50 4.58
C VAL A 68 3.84 -8.81 5.92
N SER A 69 2.65 -8.29 6.18
CA SER A 69 2.33 -7.73 7.49
C SER A 69 2.26 -8.78 8.57
N GLY A 70 1.54 -9.89 8.33
CA GLY A 70 1.47 -11.00 9.27
C GLY A 70 2.86 -11.61 9.55
N LEU A 71 3.67 -11.78 8.50
CA LEU A 71 5.05 -12.25 8.67
C LEU A 71 5.89 -11.26 9.50
N ARG A 72 5.78 -9.96 9.27
CA ARG A 72 6.52 -8.95 10.05
C ARG A 72 6.12 -8.95 11.52
N GLU A 73 4.82 -9.08 11.80
CA GLU A 73 4.30 -9.16 13.16
C GLU A 73 4.80 -10.42 13.89
N TYR A 74 4.79 -11.56 13.21
CA TYR A 74 5.37 -12.80 13.73
C TYR A 74 6.88 -12.66 14.03
N LEU A 75 7.65 -12.11 13.08
CA LEU A 75 9.11 -11.94 13.24
C LEU A 75 9.46 -10.94 14.36
N ALA A 76 8.63 -9.90 14.55
CA ALA A 76 8.77 -8.98 15.66
C ALA A 76 8.61 -9.69 17.02
N GLY A 77 7.71 -10.67 17.11
CA GLY A 77 7.53 -11.51 18.30
C GLY A 77 8.79 -12.30 18.68
N ILE A 78 9.56 -12.76 17.70
CA ILE A 78 10.84 -13.47 17.91
C ILE A 78 12.08 -12.54 17.88
N LYS A 79 11.88 -11.22 17.96
CA LYS A 79 12.93 -10.18 17.95
C LYS A 79 13.82 -10.16 16.70
N VAL A 80 13.32 -10.66 15.58
CA VAL A 80 14.01 -10.60 14.27
C VAL A 80 13.46 -9.43 13.46
N SER A 81 14.32 -8.46 13.17
CA SER A 81 13.95 -7.31 12.32
C SER A 81 14.39 -7.55 10.88
N VAL A 82 13.44 -7.53 9.94
CA VAL A 82 13.73 -7.57 8.51
C VAL A 82 13.71 -6.14 7.96
N PRO A 83 14.87 -5.56 7.62
CA PRO A 83 14.97 -4.16 7.22
C PRO A 83 14.20 -3.89 5.91
N VAL A 84 13.62 -2.70 5.81
CA VAL A 84 12.89 -2.27 4.62
C VAL A 84 13.89 -1.90 3.51
N THR A 85 13.84 -2.61 2.39
CA THR A 85 14.69 -2.33 1.23
C THR A 85 14.29 -1.03 0.52
N ARG A 86 15.23 -0.39 -0.19
CA ARG A 86 14.93 0.83 -0.99
C ARG A 86 13.86 0.55 -2.06
N ILE A 87 13.87 -0.66 -2.63
CA ILE A 87 12.88 -1.11 -3.62
C ILE A 87 11.48 -1.14 -3.00
N ALA A 88 11.35 -1.60 -1.75
CA ALA A 88 10.07 -1.59 -1.04
C ALA A 88 9.52 -0.18 -0.80
N LYS A 89 10.39 0.83 -0.59
CA LYS A 89 9.95 2.24 -0.50
C LYS A 89 9.43 2.76 -1.84
N PHE A 90 10.17 2.49 -2.92
CA PHE A 90 9.80 2.93 -4.26
C PHE A 90 8.49 2.28 -4.75
N LYS A 91 8.30 0.99 -4.45
CA LYS A 91 7.04 0.26 -4.66
C LYS A 91 5.85 1.00 -4.06
N THR A 92 5.92 1.38 -2.78
CA THR A 92 4.83 2.07 -2.09
C THR A 92 4.54 3.44 -2.71
N ALA A 93 5.57 4.20 -3.09
CA ALA A 93 5.38 5.47 -3.78
C ALA A 93 4.62 5.30 -5.11
N ILE A 94 5.02 4.33 -5.94
CA ILE A 94 4.35 4.05 -7.21
C ILE A 94 2.92 3.59 -6.98
N GLN A 95 2.68 2.73 -5.97
CA GLN A 95 1.34 2.26 -5.63
C GLN A 95 0.42 3.42 -5.25
N LEU A 96 0.86 4.33 -4.39
CA LEU A 96 0.08 5.51 -3.99
C LEU A 96 -0.20 6.43 -5.19
N ILE A 97 0.79 6.65 -6.06
CA ILE A 97 0.62 7.44 -7.29
C ILE A 97 -0.39 6.77 -8.22
N ALA A 98 -0.28 5.45 -8.42
CA ALA A 98 -1.20 4.70 -9.26
C ALA A 98 -2.65 4.85 -8.77
N LEU A 99 -2.89 4.61 -7.48
CA LEU A 99 -4.22 4.74 -6.89
C LEU A 99 -4.73 6.18 -6.95
N ALA A 100 -3.89 7.18 -6.69
CA ALA A 100 -4.27 8.58 -6.79
C ALA A 100 -4.69 8.97 -8.22
N LEU A 101 -3.95 8.55 -9.24
CA LEU A 101 -4.28 8.81 -10.64
C LEU A 101 -5.58 8.11 -11.06
N LEU A 102 -5.78 6.86 -10.63
CA LEU A 102 -7.00 6.11 -10.92
C LEU A 102 -8.22 6.72 -10.23
N ILE A 103 -8.09 7.20 -9.00
CA ILE A 103 -9.16 7.97 -8.33
C ILE A 103 -9.42 9.28 -9.07
N LEU A 104 -8.39 10.03 -9.44
CA LEU A 104 -8.54 11.30 -10.15
C LEU A 104 -9.28 11.12 -11.47
N SER A 105 -9.07 9.98 -12.13
CA SER A 105 -9.74 9.67 -13.39
C SER A 105 -11.24 9.43 -13.27
N GLU A 106 -11.75 9.18 -12.06
CA GLU A 106 -13.19 9.13 -11.78
C GLU A 106 -13.83 10.53 -11.73
N SER A 107 -13.04 11.56 -11.42
CA SER A 107 -13.52 12.94 -11.50
C SER A 107 -13.92 13.26 -12.95
N GLN A 108 -14.85 14.19 -13.16
CA GLN A 108 -15.32 14.64 -14.50
C GLN A 108 -14.19 15.09 -15.46
N ILE A 109 -12.96 15.14 -14.95
CA ILE A 109 -11.69 15.26 -15.68
C ILE A 109 -11.28 13.87 -16.21
N THR A 110 -12.07 13.30 -17.13
CA THR A 110 -11.75 12.02 -17.77
C THR A 110 -10.77 12.23 -18.93
N ILE A 111 -9.51 12.58 -18.61
CA ILE A 111 -8.46 12.71 -19.62
C ILE A 111 -7.85 11.31 -19.82
N LEU A 112 -8.09 10.70 -21.00
CA LEU A 112 -7.64 9.34 -21.37
C LEU A 112 -6.18 9.00 -20.98
N PRO A 113 -5.19 9.91 -21.10
CA PRO A 113 -3.82 9.70 -20.63
C PRO A 113 -3.70 9.38 -19.13
N ILE A 114 -4.53 10.00 -18.27
CA ILE A 114 -4.43 9.82 -16.80
C ILE A 114 -4.79 8.39 -16.41
N ILE A 115 -5.85 7.83 -17.01
CA ILE A 115 -6.26 6.44 -16.77
C ILE A 115 -5.15 5.49 -17.20
N LEU A 116 -4.60 5.68 -18.40
CA LEU A 116 -3.55 4.82 -18.93
C LEU A 116 -2.30 4.86 -18.06
N ILE A 117 -1.85 6.05 -17.66
CA ILE A 117 -0.68 6.22 -16.77
C ILE A 117 -0.96 5.56 -15.42
N GLY A 118 -2.16 5.75 -14.85
CA GLY A 118 -2.57 5.12 -13.60
C GLY A 118 -2.55 3.59 -13.67
N LYS A 119 -3.05 3.01 -14.76
CA LYS A 119 -3.05 1.56 -15.01
C LYS A 119 -1.64 1.00 -15.20
N ILE A 120 -0.79 1.69 -15.96
CA ILE A 120 0.63 1.31 -16.11
C ILE A 120 1.34 1.36 -14.76
N ALA A 121 1.13 2.43 -13.99
CA ALA A 121 1.70 2.55 -12.65
C ALA A 121 1.21 1.44 -11.71
N LEU A 122 -0.06 1.03 -11.81
CA LEU A 122 -0.61 -0.10 -11.05
C LEU A 122 0.09 -1.41 -11.39
N TRP A 123 0.32 -1.69 -12.67
CA TRP A 123 1.09 -2.87 -13.11
C TRP A 123 2.52 -2.86 -12.58
N VAL A 124 3.22 -1.72 -12.70
CA VAL A 124 4.57 -1.56 -12.16
C VAL A 124 4.57 -1.78 -10.65
N ALA A 125 3.61 -1.21 -9.93
CA ALA A 125 3.44 -1.42 -8.49
C ALA A 125 3.21 -2.89 -8.16
N GLY A 126 2.36 -3.60 -8.93
CA GLY A 126 2.09 -5.03 -8.77
C GLY A 126 3.34 -5.89 -8.94
N ILE A 127 4.13 -5.66 -9.99
CA ILE A 127 5.38 -6.39 -10.26
C ILE A 127 6.40 -6.16 -9.14
N LEU A 128 6.62 -4.90 -8.75
CA LEU A 128 7.50 -4.57 -7.63
C LEU A 128 6.99 -5.17 -6.32
N THR A 129 5.68 -5.29 -6.16
CA THR A 129 5.06 -5.91 -4.99
C THR A 129 5.31 -7.40 -4.94
N LEU A 130 5.24 -8.09 -6.07
CA LEU A 130 5.61 -9.50 -6.17
C LEU A 130 7.09 -9.70 -5.82
N TYR A 131 7.99 -8.90 -6.43
CA TYR A 131 9.42 -8.99 -6.19
C TYR A 131 9.78 -8.77 -4.71
N THR A 132 9.29 -7.68 -4.13
CA THR A 132 9.55 -7.35 -2.72
C THR A 132 8.85 -8.30 -1.76
N GLY A 133 7.71 -8.87 -2.13
CA GLY A 133 7.01 -9.89 -1.36
C GLY A 133 7.84 -11.17 -1.26
N LEU A 134 8.36 -11.66 -2.38
CA LEU A 134 9.22 -12.85 -2.43
C LEU A 134 10.53 -12.65 -1.66
N ASP A 135 11.17 -11.49 -1.80
CA ASP A 135 12.39 -11.16 -1.05
C ASP A 135 12.15 -11.18 0.46
N TYR A 136 11.02 -10.61 0.90
CA TYR A 136 10.64 -10.59 2.32
C TYR A 136 10.30 -12.00 2.84
N LEU A 137 9.53 -12.78 2.07
CA LEU A 137 9.21 -14.15 2.42
C LEU A 137 10.48 -15.00 2.56
N ARG A 138 11.41 -14.94 1.59
CA ARG A 138 12.68 -15.68 1.63
C ARG A 138 13.58 -15.24 2.79
N SER A 139 13.57 -13.96 3.13
CA SER A 139 14.34 -13.44 4.26
C SER A 139 13.73 -13.85 5.59
N GLY A 140 12.40 -13.79 5.73
CA GLY A 140 11.69 -14.21 6.94
C GLY A 140 11.71 -15.72 7.17
N LEU A 141 11.53 -16.53 6.12
CA LEU A 141 11.59 -18.00 6.19
C LEU A 141 12.96 -18.54 6.63
N ARG A 142 14.04 -17.76 6.49
CA ARG A 142 15.36 -18.14 7.03
C ARG A 142 15.45 -18.06 8.56
N HIS A 143 14.48 -17.44 9.20
CA HIS A 143 14.40 -17.25 10.65
C HIS A 143 13.26 -18.04 11.31
N LEU A 144 12.54 -18.84 10.51
CA LEU A 144 11.60 -19.87 10.98
C LEU A 144 12.36 -21.18 11.18
#